data_AF-A0A0F9CCQ8-F1
#
_entry.id   AF-A0A0F9CCQ8-F1
#
_cell.length_a   1.000
_cell.length_b   1.000
_cell.length_c   1.000
_cell.angle_alpha   90.00
_cell.angle_beta   90.00
_cell.angle_gamma   90.00
#
_symmetry.space_group_name_H-M   'P 1'
#
loop_
_entity.id
_entity.type
_entity.pdbx_description
1 polymer ?
#
loop_
_entity_poly.entity_id
_entity_poly.type
_entity_poly.pdbx_seq_one_letter_code
_entity_poly.pdbx_strand_id
1 'polypeptide(L)' 'MAEKFIQITIQTIKDKQVFKFNDNSHYKKDFYYCMRKGIFIEFSIRNKIYLINPANIIWIEISEEQGD' A
#
# COMPACT_ATOMS: atom_id res chain seq x y z
N MET A 1 23.03 8.42 5.37
CA MET A 1 22.30 7.38 4.62
C MET A 1 20.93 7.95 4.35
N ALA A 2 20.57 8.21 3.09
CA ALA A 2 19.24 8.70 2.72
C ALA A 2 18.19 7.66 3.11
N GLU A 3 17.16 8.05 3.87
CA GLU A 3 16.05 7.15 4.19
C GLU A 3 15.28 6.85 2.90
N LYS A 4 14.91 5.58 2.68
CA LYS A 4 14.07 5.20 1.54
C LYS A 4 12.65 4.98 2.02
N PHE A 5 11.69 5.38 1.22
CA PHE A 5 10.28 5.20 1.48
C PHE A 5 9.61 4.51 0.30
N ILE A 6 8.69 3.60 0.61
CA ILE A 6 7.74 3.05 -0.35
C ILE A 6 6.40 3.75 -0.10
N GLN A 7 5.89 4.44 -1.09
CA GLN A 7 4.54 4.97 -1.07
C GLN A 7 3.63 4.07 -1.90
N ILE A 8 2.54 3.59 -1.28
CA ILE A 8 1.46 2.87 -1.95
C ILE A 8 0.23 3.78 -1.97
N THR A 9 -0.17 4.21 -3.16
CA THR A 9 -1.40 4.96 -3.40
C THR A 9 -2.47 4.00 -3.91
N ILE A 10 -3.64 4.00 -3.28
CA ILE A 10 -4.77 3.14 -3.64
C ILE A 10 -5.98 4.02 -3.90
N GLN A 11 -6.51 3.94 -5.12
CA GLN A 11 -7.80 4.53 -5.47
C GLN A 11 -8.86 3.44 -5.42
N THR A 12 -9.81 3.56 -4.50
CA THR A 12 -11.02 2.74 -4.46
C THR A 12 -12.19 3.45 -5.15
N ILE A 13 -13.33 2.76 -5.30
CA ILE A 13 -14.59 3.34 -5.77
C ILE A 13 -15.07 4.50 -4.86
N LYS A 14 -14.75 4.46 -3.56
CA LYS A 14 -15.26 5.41 -2.58
C LYS A 14 -14.25 6.52 -2.24
N ASP A 15 -12.97 6.21 -2.24
CA ASP A 15 -11.94 7.07 -1.68
C ASP A 15 -10.56 6.82 -2.28
N LYS A 16 -9.65 7.77 -2.05
CA LYS A 16 -8.23 7.65 -2.36
C LYS A 16 -7.45 7.60 -1.06
N GLN A 17 -6.64 6.57 -0.86
CA GLN A 17 -5.77 6.41 0.31
C GLN A 17 -4.30 6.36 -0.11
N VAL A 18 -3.43 6.99 0.67
CA VAL A 18 -1.98 7.02 0.43
C VAL A 18 -1.29 6.51 1.69
N PHE A 19 -0.46 5.49 1.52
CA PHE A 19 0.29 4.85 2.59
C PHE A 19 1.79 5.02 2.34
N LYS A 20 2.53 5.55 3.31
CA LYS A 20 4.00 5.68 3.25
C LYS A 20 4.64 4.73 4.27
N PHE A 21 5.57 3.90 3.80
CA PHE A 21 6.30 2.92 4.60
C PHE A 21 7.80 3.18 4.51
N ASN A 22 8.50 3.12 5.64
CA ASN A 22 9.97 3.14 5.65
C ASN A 22 10.47 1.81 5.07
N ASP A 23 11.35 1.90 4.08
CA ASP A 23 11.82 0.86 3.14
C ASP A 23 11.72 -0.60 3.64
N ASN A 24 10.80 -1.35 3.04
CA ASN A 24 10.82 -2.81 3.08
C ASN A 24 10.23 -3.34 1.76
N SER A 25 11.11 -3.68 0.83
CA SER A 25 10.79 -4.17 -0.52
C SER A 25 9.81 -5.37 -0.59
N HIS A 26 9.57 -6.04 0.53
CA HIS A 26 8.67 -7.19 0.64
C HIS A 26 7.20 -6.82 0.46
N TYR A 27 6.78 -5.63 0.92
CA TYR A 27 5.37 -5.22 0.90
C TYR A 27 4.78 -5.15 -0.52
N LYS A 28 5.60 -4.80 -1.52
CA LYS A 28 5.15 -4.72 -2.92
C LYS A 28 4.70 -6.06 -3.46
N LYS A 29 5.46 -7.13 -3.20
CA LYS A 29 5.15 -8.48 -3.69
C LYS A 29 3.92 -9.06 -3.01
N ASP A 30 3.84 -8.94 -1.69
CA ASP A 30 2.71 -9.45 -0.91
C ASP A 30 1.42 -8.71 -1.28
N PHE A 31 1.52 -7.39 -1.50
CA PHE A 31 0.38 -6.60 -1.96
C PHE A 31 -0.17 -7.07 -3.30
N TYR A 32 0.69 -7.22 -4.33
CA TYR A 32 0.24 -7.73 -5.64
C TYR A 32 -0.30 -9.16 -5.55
N TYR A 33 0.27 -10.00 -4.70
CA TYR A 33 -0.23 -11.35 -4.47
C TYR A 33 -1.66 -11.32 -3.91
N CYS A 34 -1.90 -10.53 -2.85
CA CYS A 34 -3.24 -10.39 -2.26
C CYS A 34 -4.25 -9.85 -3.28
N MET A 35 -3.86 -8.84 -4.06
CA MET A 35 -4.69 -8.31 -5.15
C MET A 35 -5.08 -9.37 -6.18
N ARG A 36 -4.10 -10.16 -6.66
CA ARG A 36 -4.35 -11.21 -7.65
C ARG A 36 -5.23 -12.34 -7.12
N LYS A 37 -5.16 -12.60 -5.81
CA LYS A 37 -5.95 -13.64 -5.15
C LYS A 37 -7.30 -13.13 -4.62
N GLY A 38 -7.58 -11.82 -4.71
CA GLY A 38 -8.77 -11.23 -4.12
C GLY A 38 -8.79 -11.32 -2.58
N ILE A 39 -7.62 -11.38 -1.95
CA ILE A 39 -7.47 -11.46 -0.51
C ILE A 39 -7.50 -10.06 0.08
N PHE A 40 -8.25 -9.88 1.16
CA PHE A 40 -8.29 -8.61 1.89
C PHE A 40 -6.91 -8.21 2.39
N ILE A 41 -6.59 -6.93 2.25
CA ILE A 41 -5.29 -6.39 2.65
C ILE A 41 -5.51 -5.57 3.92
N GLU A 42 -4.85 -5.99 5.00
CA GLU A 42 -4.87 -5.28 6.27
C GLU A 42 -3.56 -4.50 6.45
N PHE A 43 -3.67 -3.20 6.71
CA PHE A 43 -2.55 -2.35 7.09
C PHE A 43 -2.74 -1.87 8.53
N SER A 44 -1.76 -2.12 9.39
CA SER A 44 -1.70 -1.53 10.72
C SER A 44 -0.71 -0.37 10.73
N ILE A 45 -1.23 0.85 10.90
CA ILE A 45 -0.43 2.08 10.88
C ILE A 45 -0.78 2.90 12.11
N ARG A 46 0.21 3.16 12.97
CA ARG A 46 0.05 3.99 14.19
C ARG A 46 -1.16 3.55 15.04
N ASN A 47 -1.31 2.25 15.27
CA ASN A 47 -2.42 1.61 16.00
C ASN A 47 -3.81 1.77 15.36
N LYS A 48 -3.89 2.15 14.09
CA LYS A 48 -5.12 2.10 13.29
C LYS A 48 -5.02 0.98 12.27
N ILE A 49 -6.12 0.25 12.12
CA ILE A 49 -6.24 -0.83 11.15
C ILE A 49 -7.02 -0.31 9.95
N TYR A 50 -6.44 -0.49 8.76
CA TYR A 50 -7.05 -0.20 7.48
C TYR A 50 -7.28 -1.52 6.75
N LEU A 51 -8.53 -1.80 6.42
CA LEU A 51 -8.91 -3.00 5.69
C LEU A 51 -9.33 -2.62 4.27
N ILE A 52 -8.66 -3.19 3.28
CA ILE A 52 -8.93 -2.93 1.87
C ILE A 52 -9.44 -4.19 1.20
N ASN A 53 -10.63 -4.07 0.59
CA ASN A 53 -11.19 -5.10 -0.28
C ASN A 53 -10.66 -4.88 -1.71
N PRO A 54 -9.89 -5.83 -2.29
CA PRO A 54 -9.37 -5.73 -3.65
C PRO A 54 -10.44 -5.45 -4.72
N ALA A 55 -11.67 -5.95 -4.51
CA ALA A 55 -12.77 -5.77 -5.46
C ALA A 55 -13.22 -4.29 -5.60
N ASN A 56 -12.90 -3.45 -4.61
CA ASN A 56 -13.24 -2.03 -4.63
C ASN A 56 -12.13 -1.16 -5.22
N ILE A 57 -10.98 -1.73 -5.60
CA ILE A 57 -9.84 -0.98 -6.08
C ILE A 57 -9.97 -0.71 -7.58
N ILE A 58 -9.90 0.56 -7.95
CA ILE A 58 -9.88 1.02 -9.34
C ILE A 58 -8.43 1.02 -9.85
N TRP A 59 -7.51 1.54 -9.04
CA TRP A 59 -6.13 1.78 -9.45
C TRP A 59 -5.18 1.81 -8.25
N ILE A 60 -3.94 1.39 -8.49
CA ILE A 60 -2.85 1.37 -7.51
C ILE A 60 -1.58 1.94 -8.15
N GLU A 61 -0.84 2.72 -7.37
CA GLU A 61 0.52 3.14 -7.68
C GLU A 61 1.45 2.83 -6.50
N ILE A 62 2.65 2.32 -6.82
CA ILE A 62 3.70 2.06 -5.84
C ILE A 62 4.95 2.80 -6.30
N SER A 63 5.33 3.86 -5.59
CA SER A 63 6.52 4.67 -5.87
C SER A 63 7.58 4.51 -4.77
N GLU A 64 8.84 4.57 -5.16
CA GLU A 64 9.98 4.63 -4.25
C GLU A 64 10.43 6.09 -4.15
N GLU A 65 10.43 6.65 -2.95
CA GLU A 65 10.92 8.01 -2.66
C GLU A 65 12.23 7.89 -1.87
N GLN A 66 13.27 8.65 -2.24
CA GLN A 66 14.44 8.87 -1.40
C GLN A 66 14.17 10.11 -0.55
N GLY A 67 14.25 9.97 0.77
CA GLY A 67 14.27 11.10 1.69
C GLY A 67 15.63 11.79 1.66
N ASP A 68 15.59 13.13 1.67
CA ASP A 68 16.78 13.99 1.76
C ASP A 68 17.61 13.74 3.02
#